data_AF-A0AAJ5E836-F1
#
_entry.id   AF-A0AAJ5E836-F1
#
_cell.length_a   1.000
_cell.length_b   1.000
_cell.length_c   1.000
_cell.angle_alpha   90.00
_cell.angle_beta   90.00
_cell.angle_gamma   90.00
#
_symmetry.space_group_name_H-M   'P 1'
#
loop_
_entity.id
_entity.type
_entity.pdbx_description
1 polymer ?
#
loop_
_entity_poly.entity_id
_entity_poly.type
_entity_poly.pdbx_seq_one_letter_code
_entity_poly.pdbx_strand_id
1 'polypeptide(L)'
;MNRLIAVCVFFYCGVAWSDADRQLECKKGSDVPGELTLSFKEQVFTLKNSERGCESEYTYRDVSDKTKTYLIFSAPGGDDMGLNAQNMIYAVPPGSSEAKYIGSIPVSAIELEDGNYKDIQQVGGSIYESVYVVGDEKISTVSPSKELVISGVQCVYQEKNDKACKKMQGSFKKPLCVLNYGERKVISKAADCAGMSDSL
;
A
#
# COMPACT_ATOMS: atom_id res chain seq x y z
N MET A 1 12.38 13.74 60.79
CA MET A 1 12.73 13.91 59.37
C MET A 1 12.50 12.58 58.67
N ASN A 2 11.48 12.49 57.81
CA ASN A 2 11.39 11.53 56.70
C ASN A 2 10.24 11.99 55.80
N ARG A 3 10.58 12.58 54.65
CA ARG A 3 9.64 12.98 53.61
C ARG A 3 9.49 11.81 52.65
N LEU A 4 8.30 11.20 52.59
CA LEU A 4 7.92 10.27 51.54
C LEU A 4 7.46 11.09 50.32
N ILE A 5 8.26 11.02 49.24
CA ILE A 5 7.92 11.58 47.93
C ILE A 5 7.09 10.51 47.20
N ALA A 6 5.80 10.76 47.03
CA ALA A 6 4.96 9.97 46.14
C ALA A 6 5.22 10.41 44.70
N VAL A 7 5.88 9.54 43.92
CA VAL A 7 6.07 9.73 42.48
C VAL A 7 4.83 9.17 41.77
N CYS A 8 3.90 10.05 41.41
CA CYS A 8 2.82 9.70 40.49
C CYS A 8 3.39 9.62 39.07
N VAL A 9 3.78 8.42 38.65
CA VAL A 9 4.07 8.14 37.24
C VAL A 9 2.73 8.09 36.52
N PHE A 10 2.31 9.21 35.94
CA PHE A 10 1.25 9.23 34.93
C PHE A 10 1.78 8.53 33.69
N PHE A 11 1.53 7.21 33.59
CA PHE A 11 1.53 6.50 32.33
C PHE A 11 0.40 7.08 31.48
N TYR A 12 0.70 8.15 30.73
CA TYR A 12 -0.05 8.49 29.54
C TYR A 12 0.18 7.36 28.54
N CYS A 13 -0.66 6.32 28.61
CA CYS A 13 -0.91 5.48 27.46
C CYS A 13 -1.54 6.40 26.41
N GLY A 14 -0.71 6.94 25.51
CA GLY A 14 -1.17 7.56 24.29
C GLY A 14 -2.00 6.52 23.56
N VAL A 15 -3.31 6.72 23.54
CA VAL A 15 -4.21 5.95 22.70
C VAL A 15 -3.82 6.33 21.28
N ALA A 16 -3.08 5.46 20.60
CA ALA A 16 -2.88 5.58 19.16
C ALA A 16 -4.27 5.47 18.53
N TRP A 17 -4.83 6.62 18.12
CA TRP A 17 -6.05 6.65 17.33
C TRP A 17 -5.69 6.11 15.94
N SER A 18 -5.76 4.80 15.79
CA SER A 18 -6.06 4.21 14.50
C SER A 18 -7.49 4.64 14.19
N ASP A 19 -7.66 5.55 13.23
CA ASP A 19 -8.97 5.78 12.60
C ASP A 19 -9.34 4.46 11.92
N ALA A 20 -10.08 3.61 12.65
CA ALA A 20 -10.44 2.27 12.20
C ALA A 20 -11.27 2.36 10.91
N ASP A 21 -10.90 1.56 9.92
CA ASP A 21 -11.64 1.43 8.66
C ASP A 21 -13.10 1.07 8.95
N ARG A 22 -14.01 1.77 8.29
CA ARG A 22 -15.46 1.61 8.51
C ARG A 22 -16.06 0.87 7.34
N GLN A 23 -16.72 -0.25 7.60
CA GLN A 23 -17.38 -1.05 6.58
C GLN A 23 -18.57 -0.29 5.97
N LEU A 24 -18.67 -0.30 4.65
CA LEU A 24 -19.74 0.31 3.87
C LEU A 24 -20.78 -0.75 3.48
N GLU A 25 -22.05 -0.40 3.59
CA GLU A 25 -23.13 -1.18 2.99
C GLU A 25 -23.16 -0.93 1.47
N CYS A 26 -23.20 -1.99 0.67
CA CYS A 26 -23.28 -1.89 -0.79
C CYS A 26 -24.69 -2.21 -1.31
N LYS A 27 -25.19 -1.36 -2.21
CA LYS A 27 -26.43 -1.57 -2.97
C LYS A 27 -26.16 -1.37 -4.45
N LYS A 28 -26.71 -2.25 -5.29
CA LYS A 28 -26.65 -2.11 -6.75
C LYS A 28 -27.50 -0.90 -7.16
N GLY A 29 -26.97 -0.04 -8.04
CA GLY A 29 -27.73 1.05 -8.64
C GLY A 29 -28.90 0.52 -9.47
N SER A 30 -30.04 1.22 -9.43
CA SER A 30 -31.29 0.76 -10.06
C SER A 30 -31.31 0.88 -11.57
N ASP A 31 -30.52 1.80 -12.16
CA ASP A 31 -30.76 2.27 -13.53
C ASP A 31 -29.53 2.24 -14.46
N VAL A 32 -28.31 2.05 -13.93
CA VAL A 32 -27.07 2.05 -14.72
C VAL A 32 -26.22 0.82 -14.41
N PRO A 33 -25.86 -0.01 -15.41
CA PRO A 33 -24.94 -1.14 -15.21
C PRO A 33 -23.59 -0.68 -14.66
N GLY A 34 -23.10 -1.35 -13.60
CA GLY A 34 -21.81 -1.02 -12.98
C GLY A 34 -21.85 0.19 -12.04
N GLU A 35 -23.03 0.74 -11.75
CA GLU A 35 -23.20 1.73 -10.68
C GLU A 35 -23.49 1.06 -9.34
N LEU A 36 -22.75 1.47 -8.31
CA LEU A 36 -22.94 1.04 -6.93
C LEU A 36 -23.20 2.25 -6.03
N THR A 37 -24.10 2.07 -5.07
CA THR A 37 -24.29 2.99 -3.95
C THR A 37 -23.71 2.37 -2.70
N LEU A 38 -22.74 3.04 -2.10
CA LEU A 38 -22.11 2.64 -0.84
C LEU A 38 -22.56 3.58 0.28
N SER A 39 -22.86 3.06 1.45
CA SER A 39 -23.33 3.90 2.55
C SER A 39 -22.83 3.48 3.92
N PHE A 40 -22.58 4.47 4.78
CA PHE A 40 -22.36 4.27 6.20
C PHE A 40 -23.04 5.39 6.99
N LYS A 41 -24.00 5.05 7.84
CA LYS A 41 -24.86 6.01 8.55
C LYS A 41 -25.52 6.98 7.55
N GLU A 42 -25.28 8.29 7.69
CA GLU A 42 -25.84 9.34 6.83
C GLU A 42 -24.97 9.63 5.59
N GLN A 43 -23.80 9.01 5.47
CA GLN A 43 -22.90 9.21 4.33
C GLN A 43 -23.25 8.23 3.21
N VAL A 44 -23.39 8.76 2.00
CA VAL A 44 -23.70 7.99 0.79
C VAL A 44 -22.69 8.35 -0.29
N PHE A 45 -22.10 7.33 -0.89
CA PHE A 45 -21.14 7.42 -1.97
C PHE A 45 -21.66 6.67 -3.19
N THR A 46 -21.32 7.16 -4.37
CA THR A 46 -21.66 6.53 -5.65
C THR A 46 -20.38 6.15 -6.38
N LEU A 47 -20.26 4.89 -6.77
CA LEU A 47 -19.21 4.40 -7.66
C LEU A 47 -19.83 4.16 -9.02
N LYS A 48 -19.24 4.74 -10.06
CA LYS A 48 -19.65 4.51 -11.46
C LYS A 48 -18.62 3.66 -12.17
N ASN A 49 -19.08 2.78 -13.07
CA ASN A 49 -18.24 1.87 -13.85
C ASN A 49 -17.32 1.02 -12.96
N SER A 50 -17.83 0.56 -11.80
CA SER A 50 -17.06 -0.32 -10.93
C SER A 50 -16.86 -1.67 -11.61
N GLU A 51 -15.61 -2.15 -11.65
CA GLU A 51 -15.29 -3.50 -12.10
C GLU A 51 -15.79 -4.57 -11.11
N ARG A 52 -16.01 -4.16 -9.86
CA ARG A 52 -16.50 -5.01 -8.76
C ARG A 52 -17.94 -4.70 -8.41
N GLY A 53 -18.72 -5.71 -8.03
CA GLY A 53 -20.07 -5.59 -7.49
C GLY A 53 -20.10 -5.59 -5.96
N CYS A 54 -21.29 -5.81 -5.40
CA CYS A 54 -21.51 -5.85 -3.94
C CYS A 54 -21.07 -7.17 -3.28
N GLU A 55 -20.57 -8.12 -4.04
CA GLU A 55 -19.88 -9.31 -3.53
C GLU A 55 -18.49 -9.00 -2.97
N SER A 56 -17.94 -7.83 -3.30
CA SER A 56 -16.72 -7.30 -2.70
C SER A 56 -17.02 -6.58 -1.39
N GLU A 57 -16.09 -6.64 -0.45
CA GLU A 57 -16.15 -5.83 0.77
C GLU A 57 -15.65 -4.42 0.48
N TYR A 58 -16.39 -3.42 0.98
CA TYR A 58 -16.01 -2.02 0.87
C TYR A 58 -15.80 -1.43 2.25
N THR A 59 -14.69 -0.74 2.46
CA THR A 59 -14.40 0.04 3.67
C THR A 59 -14.06 1.47 3.30
N TYR A 60 -14.25 2.41 4.23
CA TYR A 60 -13.84 3.80 4.04
C TYR A 60 -13.08 4.36 5.22
N ARG A 61 -12.24 5.35 4.91
CA ARG A 61 -11.42 6.08 5.87
C ARG A 61 -11.42 7.57 5.57
N ASP A 62 -11.41 8.37 6.64
CA ASP A 62 -11.23 9.81 6.58
C ASP A 62 -9.72 10.12 6.51
N VAL A 63 -9.26 10.85 5.49
CA VAL A 63 -7.87 11.32 5.46
C VAL A 63 -7.82 12.70 6.11
N SER A 64 -7.19 12.79 7.28
CA SER A 64 -7.29 13.94 8.20
C SER A 64 -6.54 15.21 7.72
N ASP A 65 -5.84 15.15 6.60
CA ASP A 65 -5.08 16.28 6.06
C ASP A 65 -5.94 17.23 5.20
N LYS A 66 -6.77 18.02 5.89
CA LYS A 66 -7.36 19.32 5.49
C LYS A 66 -8.22 19.39 4.22
N THR A 67 -8.25 18.38 3.35
CA THR A 67 -9.05 18.37 2.14
C THR A 67 -10.44 17.81 2.38
N LYS A 68 -10.65 16.90 3.34
CA LYS A 68 -11.88 16.07 3.46
C LYS A 68 -12.07 15.13 2.27
N THR A 69 -10.97 14.61 1.72
CA THR A 69 -11.02 13.47 0.81
C THR A 69 -11.31 12.21 1.63
N TYR A 70 -12.30 11.43 1.22
CA TYR A 70 -12.49 10.08 1.75
C TYR A 70 -11.83 9.07 0.83
N LEU A 71 -11.18 8.06 1.41
CA LEU A 71 -10.69 6.91 0.66
C LEU A 71 -11.65 5.74 0.89
N ILE A 72 -12.04 5.09 -0.20
CA ILE A 72 -12.83 3.87 -0.19
C ILE A 72 -11.95 2.75 -0.73
N PHE A 73 -11.83 1.68 0.04
CA PHE A 73 -11.11 0.47 -0.34
C PHE A 73 -12.14 -0.59 -0.72
N SER A 74 -11.93 -1.23 -1.85
CA SER A 74 -12.67 -2.42 -2.26
C SER A 74 -11.73 -3.61 -2.17
N ALA A 75 -12.06 -4.58 -1.33
CA ALA A 75 -11.36 -5.86 -1.25
C ALA A 75 -11.72 -6.73 -2.47
N PRO A 76 -10.82 -7.63 -2.91
CA PRO A 76 -11.16 -8.60 -3.95
C PRO A 76 -12.35 -9.48 -3.55
N GLY A 77 -13.27 -9.71 -4.48
CA GLY A 77 -14.35 -10.69 -4.34
C GLY A 77 -13.85 -12.13 -4.54
N GLY A 78 -14.71 -13.12 -4.28
CA GLY A 78 -14.35 -14.55 -4.19
C GLY A 78 -13.39 -15.09 -5.26
N ASP A 79 -13.64 -14.79 -6.54
CA ASP A 79 -12.82 -15.32 -7.66
C ASP A 79 -11.50 -14.54 -7.88
N ASP A 80 -11.37 -13.35 -7.30
CA ASP A 80 -10.18 -12.48 -7.38
C ASP A 80 -9.20 -12.69 -6.22
N MET A 81 -9.47 -13.68 -5.35
CA MET A 81 -8.58 -14.04 -4.25
C MET A 81 -7.41 -14.88 -4.76
N GLY A 82 -6.19 -14.37 -4.61
CA GLY A 82 -4.97 -15.02 -5.05
C GLY A 82 -3.71 -14.22 -4.68
N LEU A 83 -2.52 -14.74 -5.01
CA LEU A 83 -1.24 -14.10 -4.68
C LEU A 83 -1.07 -12.71 -5.30
N ASN A 84 -1.82 -12.40 -6.35
CA ASN A 84 -1.81 -11.11 -7.04
C ASN A 84 -3.07 -10.28 -6.75
N ALA A 85 -3.83 -10.64 -5.72
CA ALA A 85 -5.05 -9.93 -5.38
C ALA A 85 -4.75 -8.49 -4.96
N GLN A 86 -5.63 -7.58 -5.33
CA GLN A 86 -5.43 -6.15 -5.10
C GLN A 86 -6.66 -5.51 -4.45
N ASN A 87 -6.42 -4.57 -3.55
CA ASN A 87 -7.42 -3.63 -3.09
C ASN A 87 -7.54 -2.50 -4.11
N MET A 88 -8.73 -2.30 -4.66
CA MET A 88 -9.01 -1.12 -5.49
C MET A 88 -9.32 0.05 -4.57
N ILE A 89 -8.72 1.21 -4.85
CA ILE A 89 -8.87 2.41 -4.03
C ILE A 89 -9.57 3.48 -4.85
N TYR A 90 -10.57 4.10 -4.23
CA TYR A 90 -11.33 5.20 -4.77
C TYR A 90 -11.18 6.42 -3.86
N ALA A 91 -11.08 7.60 -4.45
CA ALA A 91 -11.10 8.87 -3.73
C ALA A 91 -12.45 9.57 -3.93
N VAL A 92 -13.00 10.11 -2.86
CA VAL A 92 -14.18 10.97 -2.89
C VAL A 92 -13.72 12.40 -2.66
N PRO A 93 -13.73 13.27 -3.70
CA PRO A 93 -13.32 14.65 -3.54
C PRO A 93 -14.22 15.43 -2.58
N PRO A 94 -13.72 16.52 -2.00
CA PRO A 94 -14.48 17.32 -1.04
C PRO A 94 -15.74 17.90 -1.68
N GLY A 95 -16.90 17.70 -1.03
CA GLY A 95 -18.19 18.16 -1.55
C GLY A 95 -18.80 17.29 -2.66
N SER A 96 -18.17 16.17 -2.99
CA SER A 96 -18.71 15.15 -3.91
C SER A 96 -19.27 13.97 -3.12
N SER A 97 -20.27 13.29 -3.69
CA SER A 97 -20.64 11.92 -3.30
C SER A 97 -20.09 10.87 -4.27
N GLU A 98 -19.56 11.29 -5.41
CA GLU A 98 -18.99 10.39 -6.42
C GLU A 98 -17.55 10.00 -6.04
N ALA A 99 -17.32 8.70 -5.92
CA ALA A 99 -16.00 8.11 -5.71
C ALA A 99 -15.34 7.77 -7.05
N LYS A 100 -14.08 8.18 -7.22
CA LYS A 100 -13.30 7.97 -8.43
C LYS A 100 -12.19 6.97 -8.18
N TYR A 101 -12.03 5.98 -9.05
CA TYR A 101 -10.91 5.05 -8.96
C TYR A 101 -9.58 5.79 -9.16
N ILE A 102 -8.64 5.59 -8.23
CA ILE A 102 -7.32 6.25 -8.26
C ILE A 102 -6.16 5.25 -8.39
N GLY A 103 -6.43 3.96 -8.28
CA GLY A 103 -5.42 2.92 -8.41
C GLY A 103 -5.71 1.73 -7.51
N SER A 104 -4.80 0.76 -7.56
CA SER A 104 -4.88 -0.45 -6.75
C SER A 104 -3.56 -0.72 -6.05
N ILE A 105 -3.63 -1.33 -4.87
CA ILE A 105 -2.45 -1.83 -4.13
C ILE A 105 -2.64 -3.31 -3.82
N PRO A 106 -1.55 -4.09 -3.68
CA PRO A 106 -1.65 -5.48 -3.25
C PRO A 106 -2.37 -5.63 -1.92
N VAL A 107 -3.15 -6.70 -1.76
CA VAL A 107 -3.80 -7.00 -0.46
C VAL A 107 -2.79 -7.28 0.66
N SER A 108 -1.58 -7.70 0.29
CA SER A 108 -0.46 -7.93 1.20
C SER A 108 0.23 -6.65 1.67
N ALA A 109 -0.12 -5.49 1.10
CA ALA A 109 0.51 -4.23 1.46
C ALA A 109 0.11 -3.82 2.89
N ILE A 110 1.11 -3.52 3.71
CA ILE A 110 0.96 -3.11 5.10
C ILE A 110 1.10 -1.59 5.17
N GLU A 111 0.17 -0.94 5.85
CA GLU A 111 0.24 0.50 6.08
C GLU A 111 1.37 0.86 7.06
N LEU A 112 2.11 1.92 6.73
CA LEU A 112 3.18 2.51 7.53
C LEU A 112 2.65 3.66 8.37
N GLU A 113 3.41 4.09 9.38
CA GLU A 113 3.03 5.20 10.27
C GLU A 113 2.80 6.54 9.54
N ASP A 114 3.40 6.72 8.37
CA ASP A 114 3.26 7.90 7.53
C ASP A 114 2.05 7.81 6.55
N GLY A 115 1.24 6.76 6.65
CA GLY A 115 0.07 6.52 5.79
C GLY A 115 0.39 5.93 4.42
N ASN A 116 1.67 5.69 4.10
CA ASN A 116 2.05 4.97 2.88
C ASN A 116 1.88 3.47 3.07
N TYR A 117 1.76 2.72 1.97
CA TYR A 117 1.61 1.27 2.01
C TYR A 117 2.88 0.59 1.54
N LYS A 118 3.40 -0.36 2.30
CA LYS A 118 4.58 -1.14 1.93
C LYS A 118 4.18 -2.58 1.60
N ASP A 119 4.60 -3.05 0.45
CA ASP A 119 4.43 -4.43 0.03
C ASP A 119 5.78 -5.10 -0.20
N ILE A 120 5.90 -6.34 0.24
CA ILE A 120 7.07 -7.19 -0.01
C ILE A 120 6.58 -8.47 -0.69
N GLN A 121 7.02 -8.68 -1.94
CA GLN A 121 6.59 -9.83 -2.74
C GLN A 121 7.76 -10.50 -3.43
N GLN A 122 7.76 -11.84 -3.40
CA GLN A 122 8.66 -12.64 -4.21
C GLN A 122 8.05 -12.88 -5.59
N VAL A 123 8.75 -12.41 -6.63
CA VAL A 123 8.39 -12.68 -8.02
C VAL A 123 9.59 -13.33 -8.71
N GLY A 124 9.43 -14.61 -9.03
CA GLY A 124 10.50 -15.42 -9.61
C GLY A 124 11.73 -15.50 -8.70
N GLY A 125 12.88 -15.08 -9.23
CA GLY A 125 14.17 -15.13 -8.53
C GLY A 125 14.51 -13.91 -7.68
N SER A 126 13.55 -13.02 -7.44
CA SER A 126 13.76 -11.76 -6.72
C SER A 126 12.64 -11.50 -5.72
N ILE A 127 12.99 -10.80 -4.64
CA ILE A 127 12.04 -10.22 -3.68
C ILE A 127 12.02 -8.71 -3.91
N TYR A 128 10.85 -8.11 -4.02
CA TYR A 128 10.66 -6.69 -4.27
C TYR A 128 10.02 -6.03 -3.05
N GLU A 129 10.54 -4.86 -2.67
CA GLU A 129 9.89 -3.96 -1.71
C GLU A 129 9.40 -2.74 -2.48
N SER A 130 8.09 -2.53 -2.46
CA SER A 130 7.43 -1.38 -3.06
C SER A 130 6.73 -0.56 -1.99
N VAL A 131 6.86 0.76 -2.06
CA VAL A 131 6.10 1.69 -1.22
C VAL A 131 5.14 2.48 -2.10
N TYR A 132 3.86 2.42 -1.78
CA TYR A 132 2.77 3.08 -2.48
C TYR A 132 2.34 4.32 -1.70
N VAL A 133 2.32 5.45 -2.39
CA VAL A 133 1.80 6.73 -1.91
C VAL A 133 0.41 6.91 -2.50
N VAL A 134 -0.60 6.95 -1.64
CA VAL A 134 -1.99 7.15 -2.02
C VAL A 134 -2.28 8.66 -2.03
N GLY A 135 -2.41 9.25 -3.22
CA GLY A 135 -2.80 10.65 -3.39
C GLY A 135 -4.29 10.81 -3.69
N ASP A 136 -4.74 12.07 -3.87
CA ASP A 136 -6.15 12.39 -4.13
C ASP A 136 -6.64 11.92 -5.51
N GLU A 137 -5.75 11.86 -6.51
CA GLU A 137 -6.11 11.54 -7.90
C GLU A 137 -5.52 10.22 -8.41
N LYS A 138 -4.40 9.78 -7.81
CA LYS A 138 -3.70 8.57 -8.23
C LYS A 138 -2.86 7.98 -7.11
N ILE A 139 -2.62 6.68 -7.22
CA ILE A 139 -1.58 5.98 -6.46
C ILE A 139 -0.26 6.05 -7.23
N SER A 140 0.84 6.28 -6.53
CA SER A 140 2.18 6.27 -7.11
C SER A 140 3.13 5.39 -6.30
N THR A 141 4.15 4.84 -6.94
CA THR A 141 5.20 4.07 -6.25
C THR A 141 6.41 4.95 -5.99
N VAL A 142 6.97 4.87 -4.79
CA VAL A 142 8.23 5.53 -4.45
C VAL A 142 9.36 4.94 -5.30
N SER A 143 10.16 5.82 -5.90
CA SER A 143 11.35 5.44 -6.67
C SER A 143 12.62 5.93 -5.97
N PRO A 144 13.68 5.10 -5.86
CA PRO A 144 13.74 3.72 -6.34
C PRO A 144 12.94 2.76 -5.45
N SER A 145 12.43 1.67 -6.04
CA SER A 145 12.05 0.49 -5.27
C SER A 145 13.27 -0.35 -4.93
N LYS A 146 13.14 -1.27 -3.98
CA LYS A 146 14.23 -2.19 -3.64
C LYS A 146 13.96 -3.56 -4.20
N GLU A 147 15.02 -4.24 -4.61
CA GLU A 147 14.98 -5.61 -5.09
C GLU A 147 16.14 -6.39 -4.46
N LEU A 148 15.81 -7.55 -3.90
CA LEU A 148 16.75 -8.54 -3.41
C LEU A 148 16.76 -9.73 -4.36
N VAL A 149 17.79 -9.83 -5.20
CA VAL A 149 17.93 -10.93 -6.16
C VAL A 149 18.48 -12.15 -5.43
N ILE A 150 17.65 -13.18 -5.29
CA ILE A 150 17.95 -14.44 -4.58
C ILE A 150 18.18 -15.61 -5.53
N SER A 151 17.90 -15.45 -6.82
CA SER A 151 18.19 -16.41 -7.87
C SER A 151 18.26 -15.74 -9.24
N GLY A 152 19.30 -16.05 -10.01
CA GLY A 152 19.46 -15.61 -11.39
C GLY A 152 20.50 -14.51 -11.59
N VAL A 153 20.63 -14.08 -12.86
CA VAL A 153 21.63 -13.09 -13.29
C VAL A 153 20.91 -11.84 -13.77
N GLN A 154 21.34 -10.69 -13.27
CA GLN A 154 20.77 -9.38 -13.58
C GLN A 154 21.85 -8.46 -14.17
N CYS A 155 21.43 -7.56 -15.05
CA CYS A 155 22.24 -6.43 -15.52
C CYS A 155 22.16 -5.31 -14.47
N VAL A 156 23.24 -5.08 -13.73
CA VAL A 156 23.29 -4.15 -12.60
C VAL A 156 24.45 -3.18 -12.76
N TYR A 157 24.18 -1.89 -12.56
CA TYR A 157 25.18 -0.83 -12.60
C TYR A 157 25.87 -0.68 -11.23
N GLN A 158 27.16 -0.35 -11.21
CA GLN A 158 27.85 -0.09 -9.94
C GLN A 158 27.45 1.28 -9.40
N GLU A 159 27.26 2.25 -10.29
CA GLU A 159 26.80 3.60 -9.96
C GLU A 159 25.67 4.07 -10.87
N LYS A 160 24.93 5.10 -10.41
CA LYS A 160 23.81 5.71 -11.16
C LYS A 160 24.22 6.23 -12.55
N ASN A 161 25.44 6.70 -12.71
CA ASN A 161 25.90 7.36 -13.93
C ASN A 161 26.74 6.46 -14.85
N ASP A 162 26.93 5.20 -14.48
CA ASP A 162 27.66 4.23 -15.31
C ASP A 162 27.01 4.05 -16.69
N LYS A 163 27.83 4.04 -17.74
CA LYS A 163 27.35 3.85 -19.12
C LYS A 163 26.94 2.41 -19.44
N ALA A 164 27.50 1.43 -18.72
CA ALA A 164 27.26 0.02 -18.94
C ALA A 164 27.03 -0.71 -17.62
N CYS A 165 26.09 -1.65 -17.63
CA CYS A 165 25.88 -2.54 -16.50
C CYS A 165 26.84 -3.72 -16.53
N LYS A 166 27.00 -4.38 -15.38
CA LYS A 166 27.67 -5.68 -15.28
C LYS A 166 26.63 -6.76 -15.04
N LYS A 167 26.83 -7.94 -15.62
CA LYS A 167 26.04 -9.13 -15.28
C LYS A 167 26.45 -9.60 -13.89
N MET A 168 25.52 -9.57 -12.95
CA MET A 168 25.74 -9.97 -11.56
C MET A 168 24.74 -11.04 -11.17
N GLN A 169 25.20 -12.06 -10.44
CA GLN A 169 24.37 -13.18 -10.02
C GLN A 169 23.94 -13.00 -8.56
N GLY A 170 22.64 -13.09 -8.33
CA GLY A 170 22.06 -13.24 -7.00
C GLY A 170 21.81 -14.72 -6.69
N SER A 171 21.96 -15.10 -5.41
CA SER A 171 21.67 -16.45 -4.94
C SER A 171 21.14 -16.41 -3.50
N PHE A 172 20.39 -17.41 -3.06
CA PHE A 172 19.91 -17.49 -1.67
C PHE A 172 21.05 -17.38 -0.63
N LYS A 173 22.22 -17.96 -0.92
CA LYS A 173 23.41 -17.89 -0.04
C LYS A 173 24.12 -16.54 -0.07
N LYS A 174 24.01 -15.82 -1.19
CA LYS A 174 24.66 -14.53 -1.42
C LYS A 174 23.72 -13.68 -2.28
N PRO A 175 22.68 -13.09 -1.66
CA PRO A 175 21.70 -12.33 -2.40
C PRO A 175 22.32 -10.99 -2.84
N LEU A 176 21.77 -10.42 -3.90
CA LEU A 176 22.21 -9.14 -4.44
C LEU A 176 21.14 -8.09 -4.18
N CYS A 177 21.45 -7.10 -3.33
CA CYS A 177 20.57 -5.95 -3.10
C CYS A 177 20.77 -4.89 -4.19
N VAL A 178 19.67 -4.47 -4.83
CA VAL A 178 19.67 -3.46 -5.88
C VAL A 178 18.55 -2.44 -5.66
N LEU A 179 18.85 -1.19 -6.00
CA LEU A 179 17.86 -0.13 -6.12
C LEU A 179 17.36 -0.08 -7.56
N ASN A 180 16.05 -0.19 -7.75
CA ASN A 180 15.41 -0.23 -9.05
C ASN A 180 14.75 1.13 -9.37
N TYR A 181 15.27 1.79 -10.41
CA TYR A 181 14.77 3.05 -10.94
C TYR A 181 13.90 2.83 -12.21
N GLY A 182 13.23 1.69 -12.32
CA GLY A 182 12.46 1.26 -13.49
C GLY A 182 13.34 0.44 -14.45
N GLU A 183 13.90 1.10 -15.46
CA GLU A 183 14.76 0.42 -16.46
C GLU A 183 16.21 0.24 -15.98
N ARG A 184 16.56 0.83 -14.82
CA ARG A 184 17.93 0.86 -14.31
C ARG A 184 18.04 0.31 -12.89
N LYS A 185 18.84 -0.75 -12.72
CA LYS A 185 19.15 -1.36 -11.43
C LYS A 185 20.57 -0.99 -10.99
N VAL A 186 20.71 -0.35 -9.83
CA VAL A 186 22.01 0.05 -9.27
C VAL A 186 22.29 -0.78 -8.02
N ILE A 187 23.50 -1.31 -7.90
CA ILE A 187 23.88 -2.08 -6.70
C ILE A 187 23.77 -1.22 -5.44
N SER A 188 23.28 -1.82 -4.36
CA SER A 188 23.17 -1.19 -3.05
C SER A 188 23.88 -2.00 -1.98
N LYS A 189 23.95 -1.44 -0.77
CA LYS A 189 24.48 -2.17 0.39
C LYS A 189 23.46 -3.22 0.81
N ALA A 190 23.91 -4.36 1.30
CA ALA A 190 23.02 -5.43 1.76
C ALA A 190 22.04 -4.94 2.86
N ALA A 191 22.48 -4.01 3.70
CA ALA A 191 21.66 -3.40 4.74
C ALA A 191 20.43 -2.66 4.21
N ASP A 192 20.46 -2.16 2.97
CA ASP A 192 19.33 -1.40 2.40
C ASP A 192 18.13 -2.33 2.13
N CYS A 193 18.40 -3.61 1.85
CA CYS A 193 17.41 -4.67 1.66
C CYS A 193 17.23 -5.55 2.91
N ALA A 194 17.73 -5.11 4.08
CA ALA A 194 17.55 -5.86 5.32
C ALA A 194 16.04 -5.97 5.66
N GLY A 195 15.60 -7.14 6.08
CA GLY A 195 14.19 -7.44 6.38
C GLY A 195 13.36 -7.94 5.20
N MET A 196 13.86 -7.85 3.95
CA MET A 196 13.17 -8.42 2.79
C MET A 196 13.25 -9.95 2.74
N SER A 197 14.27 -10.55 3.37
CA SER A 197 14.42 -12.01 3.48
C SER A 197 13.53 -12.65 4.54
N ASP A 198 13.10 -11.86 5.52
CA ASP A 198 12.43 -12.35 6.73
C ASP A 198 10.91 -12.45 6.53
N SER A 199 10.43 -12.04 5.35
CA SER A 199 9.03 -12.05 4.93
C SER A 199 8.68 -13.27 4.06
N LEU A 200 9.54 -14.29 4.06
CA LEU A 200 9.35 -15.58 3.39
C LEU A 200 8.84 -16.67 4.34
#